data_AF-A0A931SNE2-F1
#
_entry.id   AF-A0A931SNE2-F1
#
_cell.length_a   1.000
_cell.length_b   1.000
_cell.length_c   1.000
_cell.angle_alpha   90.00
_cell.angle_beta   90.00
_cell.angle_gamma   90.00
#
_symmetry.space_group_name_H-M   'P 1'
#
loop_
_entity.id
_entity.type
_entity.pdbx_description
1 polymer ?
#
loop_
_entity_poly.entity_id
_entity_poly.type
_entity_poly.pdbx_seq_one_letter_code
_entity_poly.pdbx_strand_id
1 'polypeptide(L)'
;MADPLARSILLVLINFDDPAQEEEFNRWYNEIHVPDQLEVPGFTAARRYVRIMEDKDNPAWLATELKAPKYLAIYEIEGDDPKAVLEKVWQHMEGKAARGHPVRFQGIHLMVNALYKRIL
;
A
#
# COMPACT_ATOMS: atom_id res chain seq x y z
N MET A 1 4.98 22.08 18.67
CA MET A 1 5.09 20.62 18.48
C MET A 1 4.80 20.34 17.02
N ALA A 2 5.51 19.41 16.37
CA ALA A 2 5.17 19.00 15.02
C ALA A 2 3.76 18.40 15.01
N ASP A 3 3.00 18.61 13.94
CA ASP A 3 1.70 18.00 13.76
C ASP A 3 1.86 16.47 13.75
N PRO A 4 1.19 15.73 14.65
CA PRO A 4 1.37 14.29 14.76
C PRO A 4 0.76 13.51 13.58
N LEU A 5 0.02 14.16 12.68
CA LEU A 5 -0.68 13.53 11.57
C LEU A 5 -0.02 13.83 10.23
N ALA A 6 -0.01 12.84 9.34
CA ALA A 6 0.58 12.98 8.01
C ALA A 6 -0.11 14.03 7.14
N ARG A 7 0.67 14.83 6.40
CA ARG A 7 0.13 15.80 5.42
C ARG A 7 -0.60 15.13 4.27
N SER A 8 -0.19 13.92 3.87
CA SER A 8 -0.81 13.16 2.79
C SER A 8 -0.86 11.67 3.11
N ILE A 9 -1.81 10.96 2.50
CA ILE A 9 -1.91 9.50 2.57
C ILE A 9 -2.03 8.89 1.18
N LEU A 10 -1.32 7.78 0.96
CA LEU A 10 -1.47 6.92 -0.21
C LEU A 10 -2.30 5.69 0.17
N LEU A 11 -3.41 5.48 -0.52
CA LEU A 11 -4.30 4.34 -0.35
C LEU A 11 -4.04 3.29 -1.42
N VAL A 12 -3.70 2.08 -0.99
CA VAL A 12 -3.38 0.95 -1.86
C VAL A 12 -4.29 -0.22 -1.51
N LEU A 13 -5.02 -0.72 -2.52
CA LEU A 13 -5.87 -1.90 -2.39
C LEU A 13 -5.17 -3.08 -3.05
N ILE A 14 -5.27 -4.24 -2.42
CA ILE A 14 -4.43 -5.38 -2.77
C ILE A 14 -5.27 -6.65 -2.81
N ASN A 15 -5.11 -7.37 -3.91
CA ASN A 15 -5.51 -8.76 -4.07
C ASN A 15 -4.33 -9.57 -4.60
N PHE A 16 -4.47 -10.88 -4.60
CA PHE A 16 -3.52 -11.81 -5.17
C PHE A 16 -4.28 -13.01 -5.74
N ASP A 17 -3.71 -13.64 -6.76
CA ASP A 17 -4.42 -14.65 -7.57
C ASP A 17 -4.67 -15.95 -6.82
N ASP A 18 -3.69 -16.39 -6.04
CA ASP A 18 -3.66 -17.71 -5.44
C ASP A 18 -3.70 -17.64 -3.90
N PRO A 19 -4.83 -18.00 -3.26
CA PRO A 19 -4.96 -18.07 -1.81
C PRO A 19 -3.87 -18.90 -1.11
N ALA A 20 -3.30 -19.92 -1.77
CA ALA A 20 -2.25 -20.75 -1.18
C ALA A 20 -0.94 -19.97 -0.92
N GLN A 21 -0.73 -18.86 -1.63
CA GLN A 21 0.45 -18.00 -1.48
C GLN A 21 0.25 -16.90 -0.43
N GLU A 22 -0.89 -16.86 0.26
CA GLU A 22 -1.23 -15.77 1.19
C GLU A 22 -0.20 -15.58 2.31
N GLU A 23 0.29 -16.67 2.88
CA GLU A 23 1.26 -16.59 3.97
C GLU A 23 2.60 -16.01 3.48
N GLU A 24 3.04 -16.44 2.30
CA GLU A 24 4.26 -15.94 1.68
C GLU A 24 4.13 -14.49 1.24
N PHE A 25 2.99 -14.12 0.65
CA PHE A 25 2.62 -12.75 0.35
C PHE A 25 2.70 -11.87 1.61
N ASN A 26 2.10 -12.32 2.72
CA ASN A 26 2.09 -11.56 3.96
C ASN A 26 3.49 -11.39 4.56
N ARG A 27 4.33 -12.44 4.53
CA ARG A 27 5.73 -12.37 4.95
C ARG A 27 6.51 -11.38 4.10
N TRP A 28 6.49 -11.54 2.78
CA TRP A 28 7.15 -10.62 1.85
C TRP A 28 6.70 -9.18 2.06
N TYR A 29 5.39 -8.94 2.21
CA TYR A 29 4.87 -7.59 2.36
C TYR A 29 5.33 -6.94 3.67
N ASN A 30 5.39 -7.70 4.77
CA ASN A 30 5.80 -7.23 6.09
C ASN A 30 7.32 -7.03 6.20
N GLU A 31 8.09 -7.97 5.67
CA GLU A 31 9.53 -8.06 5.92
C GLU A 31 10.35 -7.38 4.84
N ILE A 32 9.78 -7.19 3.64
CA ILE A 32 10.49 -6.67 2.47
C ILE A 32 9.77 -5.43 1.94
N HIS A 33 8.52 -5.56 1.47
CA HIS A 33 7.86 -4.48 0.73
C HIS A 33 7.65 -3.21 1.58
N VAL A 34 7.03 -3.32 2.76
CA VAL A 34 6.78 -2.15 3.61
C VAL A 34 8.08 -1.50 4.10
N PRO A 35 9.06 -2.25 4.65
CA PRO A 35 10.36 -1.68 5.00
C PRO A 35 11.01 -0.94 3.84
N ASP A 36 10.97 -1.53 2.64
CA ASP A 36 11.51 -0.91 1.44
C ASP A 36 10.84 0.42 1.08
N GLN A 37 9.51 0.51 1.20
CA GLN A 37 8.76 1.75 0.98
C GLN A 37 9.12 2.81 2.02
N LEU A 38 9.29 2.41 3.29
CA LEU A 38 9.61 3.33 4.39
C LEU A 38 11.04 3.86 4.34
N GLU A 39 11.93 3.27 3.54
CA GLU A 39 13.25 3.84 3.25
C GLU A 39 13.18 5.03 2.28
N VAL A 40 12.07 5.21 1.54
CA VAL A 40 11.93 6.30 0.57
C VAL A 40 11.74 7.63 1.32
N PRO A 41 12.62 8.64 1.14
CA PRO A 41 12.48 9.91 1.82
C PRO A 41 11.14 10.60 1.53
N GLY A 42 10.35 10.79 2.58
CA GLY A 42 9.00 11.35 2.54
C GLY A 42 7.93 10.37 3.03
N PHE A 43 8.19 9.06 3.00
CA PHE A 43 7.33 8.09 3.68
C PHE A 43 7.63 8.09 5.18
N THR A 44 6.60 8.18 6.02
CA THR A 44 6.78 8.28 7.49
C THR A 44 6.15 7.13 8.26
N ALA A 45 5.10 6.52 7.72
CA ALA A 45 4.45 5.37 8.32
C ALA A 45 3.72 4.53 7.27
N ALA A 46 3.47 3.27 7.63
CA ALA A 46 2.64 2.35 6.85
C ALA A 46 1.76 1.55 7.79
N ARG A 47 0.51 1.31 7.39
CA ARG A 47 -0.42 0.43 8.10
C ARG A 47 -1.10 -0.47 7.09
N ARG A 48 -1.24 -1.76 7.41
CA ARG A 48 -1.98 -2.73 6.60
C ARG A 48 -3.17 -3.27 7.38
N TYR A 49 -4.27 -3.45 6.67
CA TYR A 49 -5.52 -3.97 7.17
C TYR A 49 -5.96 -5.13 6.29
N VAL A 50 -6.57 -6.13 6.91
CA VAL A 50 -7.25 -7.23 6.23
C VAL A 50 -8.76 -6.97 6.30
N ARG A 51 -9.45 -7.20 5.19
CA ARG A 51 -10.90 -7.12 5.12
C ARG A 51 -11.51 -8.27 5.91
N ILE A 52 -12.50 -7.96 6.75
CA ILE A 52 -13.18 -8.95 7.61
C ILE A 52 -14.61 -9.29 7.16
N MET A 53 -15.26 -8.40 6.42
CA MET A 53 -16.60 -8.64 5.85
C MET A 53 -16.45 -9.27 4.47
N GLU A 54 -17.31 -10.22 4.09
CA GLU A 54 -17.41 -10.67 2.70
C GLU A 54 -18.41 -9.79 1.92
N ASP A 55 -18.42 -9.91 0.58
CA ASP A 55 -19.32 -9.12 -0.26
C ASP A 55 -20.80 -9.39 0.06
N LYS A 56 -21.13 -10.63 0.43
CA LYS A 56 -22.47 -11.03 0.86
C LYS A 56 -22.91 -10.40 2.19
N ASP A 57 -21.96 -9.94 3.00
CA ASP A 57 -22.22 -9.34 4.31
C ASP A 57 -22.40 -7.82 4.21
N ASN A 58 -22.06 -7.23 3.06
CA ASN A 58 -22.21 -5.79 2.86
C ASN A 58 -23.70 -5.41 2.81
N PRO A 59 -24.13 -4.38 3.55
CA PRO A 59 -25.46 -3.84 3.38
C PRO A 59 -25.61 -3.30 1.95
N ALA A 60 -26.84 -3.33 1.41
CA ALA A 60 -27.09 -2.98 0.01
C ALA A 60 -26.58 -1.59 -0.40
N TRP A 61 -26.52 -0.62 0.53
CA TRP A 61 -26.00 0.72 0.28
C TRP A 61 -24.46 0.79 0.18
N LEU A 62 -23.75 -0.25 0.62
CA LEU A 62 -22.29 -0.40 0.52
C LEU A 62 -21.90 -1.48 -0.49
N ALA A 63 -22.88 -2.23 -1.03
CA ALA A 63 -22.63 -3.24 -2.04
C ALA A 63 -22.09 -2.58 -3.31
N THR A 64 -21.00 -3.14 -3.83
CA THR A 64 -20.36 -2.70 -5.06
C THR A 64 -20.37 -3.87 -6.04
N GLU A 65 -20.48 -3.59 -7.34
CA GLU A 65 -20.34 -4.63 -8.37
C GLU A 65 -18.89 -5.13 -8.52
N LEU A 66 -17.93 -4.42 -7.93
CA LEU A 66 -16.52 -4.80 -7.92
C LEU A 66 -16.25 -5.76 -6.76
N LYS A 67 -15.51 -6.84 -7.06
CA LYS A 67 -14.96 -7.74 -6.02
C LYS A 67 -14.06 -6.93 -5.10
N ALA A 68 -14.43 -6.84 -3.83
CA ALA A 68 -13.69 -6.00 -2.89
C ALA A 68 -12.28 -6.58 -2.63
N PRO A 69 -11.28 -5.71 -2.44
CA PRO A 69 -9.91 -6.13 -2.13
C PRO A 69 -9.82 -6.79 -0.75
N LYS A 70 -8.99 -7.82 -0.64
CA LYS A 70 -8.73 -8.53 0.62
C LYS A 70 -7.89 -7.68 1.59
N TYR A 71 -6.99 -6.86 1.08
CA TYR A 71 -6.10 -6.05 1.88
C TYR A 71 -6.14 -4.56 1.50
N LEU A 72 -5.94 -3.70 2.49
CA LEU A 72 -5.75 -2.27 2.37
C LEU A 72 -4.40 -1.90 3.01
N ALA A 73 -3.55 -1.18 2.30
CA ALA A 73 -2.41 -0.51 2.88
C ALA A 73 -2.60 1.01 2.80
N ILE A 74 -2.25 1.70 3.88
CA ILE A 74 -2.21 3.16 3.97
C ILE A 74 -0.76 3.54 4.27
N TYR A 75 -0.19 4.38 3.41
CA TYR A 75 1.11 4.99 3.65
C TYR A 75 0.94 6.47 3.96
N GLU A 76 1.68 6.94 4.94
CA GLU A 76 1.77 8.34 5.31
C GLU A 76 2.93 8.99 4.58
N ILE A 77 2.67 10.14 3.96
CA ILE A 77 3.62 10.89 3.16
C ILE A 77 3.71 12.33 3.67
N GLU A 78 4.94 12.74 3.97
CA GLU A 78 5.35 14.10 4.29
C GLU A 78 6.06 14.77 3.11
N GLY A 79 5.83 16.07 2.96
CA GLY A 79 6.35 16.88 1.87
C GLY A 79 5.31 17.84 1.30
N ASP A 80 5.77 18.90 0.63
CA ASP A 80 4.89 19.87 -0.01
C ASP A 80 4.32 19.37 -1.35
N ASP A 81 5.04 18.46 -2.01
CA ASP A 81 4.59 17.75 -3.21
C ASP A 81 4.63 16.22 -2.99
N PRO A 82 3.52 15.61 -2.53
CA PRO A 82 3.46 14.17 -2.30
C PRO A 82 3.51 13.34 -3.60
N LYS A 83 3.22 13.94 -4.77
CA LYS A 83 3.35 13.24 -6.06
C LYS A 83 4.82 13.06 -6.42
N ALA A 84 5.62 14.09 -6.25
CA ALA A 84 7.07 14.01 -6.43
C ALA A 84 7.72 13.03 -5.45
N VAL A 85 7.17 12.85 -4.23
CA VAL A 85 7.63 11.79 -3.32
C VAL A 85 7.29 10.41 -3.87
N LEU A 86 6.08 10.21 -4.39
CA LEU A 86 5.66 8.92 -4.96
C LEU A 86 6.51 8.53 -6.18
N GLU A 87 6.89 9.48 -7.03
CA GLU A 87 7.77 9.23 -8.18
C GLU A 87 9.15 8.66 -7.77
N LYS A 88 9.65 9.02 -6.59
CA LYS A 88 10.92 8.49 -6.05
C LYS A 88 10.83 7.01 -5.69
N VAL A 89 9.64 6.50 -5.37
CA VAL A 89 9.43 5.08 -5.05
C VAL A 89 9.89 4.22 -6.22
N TRP A 90 9.51 4.58 -7.44
CA TRP A 90 9.88 3.82 -8.63
C TRP A 90 11.40 3.69 -8.77
N GLN A 91 12.11 4.81 -8.70
CA GLN A 91 13.58 4.86 -8.82
C GLN A 91 14.27 4.05 -7.71
N HIS A 92 13.76 4.14 -6.48
CA HIS A 92 14.28 3.38 -5.34
C HIS A 92 14.12 1.86 -5.54
N MET A 93 12.94 1.43 -5.99
CA MET A 93 12.64 0.03 -6.26
C MET A 93 13.44 -0.52 -7.45
N GLU A 94 13.63 0.26 -8.52
CA GLU A 94 14.50 -0.12 -9.64
C GLU A 94 15.95 -0.32 -9.18
N GLY A 95 16.47 0.58 -8.35
CA GLY A 95 17.82 0.45 -7.78
C GLY A 95 17.97 -0.82 -6.93
N LYS A 96 16.96 -1.16 -6.13
CA LYS A 96 16.92 -2.39 -5.35
C LYS A 96 16.84 -3.64 -6.23
N ALA A 97 15.97 -3.64 -7.25
CA ALA A 97 15.86 -4.71 -8.23
C ALA A 97 17.18 -4.99 -8.95
N ALA A 98 17.90 -3.93 -9.36
CA ALA A 98 19.20 -4.03 -10.02
C ALA A 98 20.29 -4.71 -9.15
N ARG A 99 20.09 -4.75 -7.81
CA ARG A 99 20.96 -5.44 -6.84
C ARG A 99 20.44 -6.83 -6.46
N GLY A 100 19.41 -7.34 -7.13
CA GLY A 100 18.80 -8.64 -6.85
C GLY A 100 17.85 -8.65 -5.65
N HIS A 101 17.48 -7.47 -5.11
CA HIS A 101 16.51 -7.40 -4.01
C HIS A 101 15.09 -7.68 -4.53
N PRO A 102 14.29 -8.53 -3.85
CA PRO A 102 13.00 -8.99 -4.35
C PRO A 102 11.89 -7.94 -4.17
N VAL A 103 11.86 -6.91 -5.03
CA VAL A 103 10.87 -5.82 -4.98
C VAL A 103 9.49 -6.16 -5.55
N ARG A 104 9.29 -7.39 -6.04
CA ARG A 104 8.02 -7.88 -6.58
C ARG A 104 7.69 -9.26 -6.02
N PHE A 105 6.41 -9.51 -5.83
CA PHE A 105 5.85 -10.82 -5.53
C PHE A 105 4.97 -11.26 -6.72
N GLN A 106 5.08 -12.52 -7.13
CA GLN A 106 4.35 -13.02 -8.29
C GLN A 106 2.86 -13.18 -7.99
N GLY A 107 1.97 -12.79 -8.92
CA GLY A 107 0.51 -12.93 -8.73
C GLY A 107 -0.13 -11.90 -7.80
N ILE A 108 0.60 -10.85 -7.39
CA ILE A 108 0.03 -9.68 -6.73
C ILE A 108 -0.71 -8.80 -7.74
N HIS A 109 -1.89 -8.30 -7.33
CA HIS A 109 -2.61 -7.20 -7.95
C HIS A 109 -2.61 -6.02 -7.00
N LEU A 110 -1.55 -5.21 -7.09
CA LEU A 110 -1.42 -3.95 -6.36
C LEU A 110 -2.10 -2.83 -7.14
N MET A 111 -3.16 -2.26 -6.59
CA MET A 111 -3.82 -1.10 -7.16
C MET A 111 -3.61 0.10 -6.24
N VAL A 112 -2.75 1.02 -6.68
CA VAL A 112 -2.72 2.37 -6.09
C VAL A 112 -4.01 3.07 -6.52
N ASN A 113 -4.89 3.33 -5.57
CA ASN A 113 -6.22 3.85 -5.88
C ASN A 113 -6.27 5.36 -5.76
N ALA A 114 -5.62 5.93 -4.75
CA ALA A 114 -5.68 7.36 -4.52
C ALA A 114 -4.55 7.87 -3.63
N LEU A 115 -4.17 9.12 -3.89
CA LEU A 115 -3.30 9.94 -3.07
C LEU A 115 -4.13 11.11 -2.55
N TYR A 116 -4.26 11.24 -1.24
CA TYR A 116 -5.05 12.29 -0.59
C TYR A 116 -4.14 13.22 0.20
N LYS A 117 -4.50 14.51 0.21
CA LYS A 117 -3.91 15.50 1.10
C LYS A 117 -4.86 15.75 2.26
N ARG A 118 -4.33 15.80 3.48
CA ARG A 118 -5.08 16.15 4.68
C ARG A 118 -5.48 17.63 4.64
N ILE A 119 -6.72 17.90 5.03
CA ILE A 119 -7.29 19.25 5.06
C ILE A 119 -7.77 19.69 6.45
N LEU A 120 -7.78 18.76 7.43
CA LEU A 120 -8.16 18.96 8.83
C LEU A 120 -7.29 18.09 9.74
#